data_AF-A0A139L174-F1
#
_entry.id   AF-A0A139L174-F1
#
_cell.length_a   1.000
_cell.length_b   1.000
_cell.length_c   1.000
_cell.angle_alpha   90.00
_cell.angle_beta   90.00
_cell.angle_gamma   90.00
#
_symmetry.space_group_name_H-M   'P 1'
#
loop_
_entity.id
_entity.type
_entity.pdbx_description
1 polymer ?
#
loop_
_entity_poly.entity_id
_entity_poly.type
_entity_poly.pdbx_seq_one_letter_code
_entity_poly.pdbx_strand_id
1 'polypeptide(L)'
;PRPGRKKTVSEKVISGKIISDKSLSDKVISHEPEGGKAEAEPWERMEFNKAVLAVKRISKFEPGKRDCFIFALGNKCYTKGLEEEVVMRLAQEKFGSEEFNAAAPIHNAYIYTDRTTEANMRKEEEKPDTIHQLLDFLKTHYDFRRNIIMDRLEYLDFNEKTEKWIGKLRPVRATSYNAIFLELQLAGIKCSLDYVKAIVNSSYPREFNPFTDYIEKLKPWDGVTDYI
;
A
#
# COMPACT_ATOMS: atom_id res chain seq x y z
N PRO A 1 -3.09 -54.46 11.64
CA PRO A 1 -1.75 -55.07 11.39
C PRO A 1 -0.99 -54.30 10.28
N ARG A 2 0.01 -53.50 10.68
CA ARG A 2 1.16 -53.09 9.83
C ARG A 2 2.23 -54.18 9.95
N PRO A 3 3.09 -54.42 8.94
CA PRO A 3 4.28 -53.60 8.60
C PRO A 3 4.39 -53.39 7.07
N GLY A 4 5.30 -52.66 6.42
CA GLY A 4 6.58 -52.04 6.76
C GLY A 4 7.11 -51.29 5.52
N ARG A 5 7.36 -50.00 5.71
CA ARG A 5 8.28 -49.05 5.06
C ARG A 5 9.28 -49.59 4.00
N LYS A 6 9.35 -48.92 2.83
CA LYS A 6 10.62 -48.48 2.19
C LYS A 6 10.39 -47.26 1.28
N LYS A 7 10.97 -46.13 1.69
CA LYS A 7 11.23 -44.93 0.89
C LYS A 7 12.48 -45.19 0.04
N THR A 8 12.52 -44.69 -1.19
CA THR A 8 13.76 -44.38 -1.89
C THR A 8 13.64 -42.99 -2.50
N VAL A 9 14.33 -42.08 -1.84
CA VAL A 9 14.78 -40.77 -2.29
C VAL A 9 15.91 -41.02 -3.29
N SER A 10 15.96 -40.28 -4.40
CA SER A 10 17.19 -40.18 -5.20
C SER A 10 17.75 -38.78 -5.04
N GLU A 11 18.90 -38.73 -4.36
CA GLU A 11 19.80 -37.59 -4.21
C GLU A 11 20.68 -37.47 -5.45
N LYS A 12 20.98 -36.23 -5.86
CA LYS A 12 22.32 -35.90 -6.36
C LYS A 12 22.70 -34.45 -6.04
N VAL A 13 23.26 -34.28 -4.84
CA VAL A 13 24.53 -33.61 -4.46
C VAL A 13 25.14 -32.71 -5.56
N ILE A 14 25.10 -31.38 -5.42
CA ILE A 14 26.04 -30.43 -4.75
C ILE A 14 27.38 -30.20 -5.47
N SER A 15 27.59 -28.95 -5.88
CA SER A 15 28.86 -28.18 -5.89
C SER A 15 28.52 -26.78 -6.45
N GLY A 16 28.64 -25.62 -5.80
CA GLY A 16 29.38 -25.24 -4.59
C GLY A 16 30.37 -24.10 -4.92
N LYS A 17 29.90 -22.83 -4.95
CA LYS A 17 30.69 -21.56 -4.81
C LYS A 17 29.72 -20.36 -4.81
N ILE A 18 29.31 -19.77 -3.67
CA ILE A 18 29.94 -18.79 -2.74
C ILE A 18 30.17 -17.39 -3.35
N ILE A 19 29.82 -16.38 -2.52
CA ILE A 19 30.04 -14.90 -2.54
C ILE A 19 28.76 -14.14 -2.97
N SER A 20 28.14 -13.25 -2.18
CA SER A 20 28.35 -12.72 -0.83
C SER A 20 27.05 -12.07 -0.33
N ASP A 21 26.79 -12.21 0.96
CA ASP A 21 25.70 -11.60 1.71
C ASP A 21 25.65 -10.07 1.60
N LYS A 22 24.44 -9.53 1.38
CA LYS A 22 24.10 -8.15 1.77
C LYS A 22 22.91 -8.23 2.71
N SER A 23 23.25 -8.11 3.99
CA SER A 23 22.40 -8.27 5.16
C SER A 23 21.22 -7.30 5.20
N LEU A 24 20.11 -7.85 5.67
CA LEU A 24 18.88 -7.22 6.12
C LEU A 24 19.16 -6.12 7.15
N SER A 25 18.34 -5.06 7.12
CA SER A 25 18.00 -4.33 8.34
C SER A 25 16.48 -4.16 8.37
N ASP A 26 15.79 -5.24 8.77
CA ASP A 26 14.50 -5.15 9.44
C ASP A 26 14.71 -4.28 10.67
N LYS A 27 14.08 -3.10 10.67
CA LYS A 27 14.09 -2.21 11.82
C LYS A 27 13.03 -2.72 12.80
N VAL A 28 13.39 -3.78 13.51
CA VAL A 28 12.71 -4.23 14.72
C VAL A 28 12.71 -3.05 15.69
N ILE A 29 11.54 -2.52 16.00
CA ILE A 29 11.33 -1.59 17.10
C ILE A 29 11.49 -2.41 18.38
N SER A 30 12.70 -2.44 18.91
CA SER A 30 12.96 -2.87 20.28
C SER A 30 12.47 -1.78 21.22
N HIS A 31 11.32 -2.02 21.85
CA HIS A 31 10.85 -1.26 22.99
C HIS A 31 11.63 -1.75 24.23
N GLU A 32 12.87 -1.29 24.37
CA GLU A 32 13.59 -1.31 25.64
C GLU A 32 13.78 0.15 26.10
N PRO A 33 13.42 0.49 27.35
CA PRO A 33 13.63 1.84 27.86
C PRO A 33 15.12 2.02 28.16
N GLU A 34 15.90 2.37 27.14
CA GLU A 34 17.28 2.82 27.35
C GLU A 34 17.24 4.15 28.12
N GLY A 35 17.74 4.09 29.36
CA GLY A 35 17.83 5.24 30.25
C GLY A 35 18.50 6.45 29.60
N GLY A 36 17.97 7.63 29.95
CA GLY A 36 18.24 8.92 29.33
C GLY A 36 19.67 9.15 28.84
N LYS A 37 19.84 9.28 27.52
CA LYS A 37 21.06 9.80 26.91
C LYS A 37 21.26 11.24 27.37
N ALA A 38 22.33 11.50 28.13
CA ALA A 38 22.63 12.82 28.69
C ALA A 38 22.81 13.91 27.62
N GLU A 39 23.25 13.54 26.40
CA GLU A 39 23.48 14.47 25.30
C GLU A 39 22.71 14.08 24.04
N ALA A 40 22.14 15.08 23.36
CA ALA A 40 21.51 14.91 22.06
C ALA A 40 22.57 14.64 20.99
N GLU A 41 22.30 13.67 20.12
CA GLU A 41 23.19 13.26 19.04
C GLU A 41 23.43 14.41 18.05
N PRO A 42 24.59 14.47 17.37
CA PRO A 42 24.90 15.56 16.43
C PRO A 42 23.85 15.76 15.33
N TRP A 43 23.23 14.68 14.85
CA TRP A 43 22.18 14.73 13.83
C TRP A 43 20.85 15.25 14.39
N GLU A 44 20.50 14.92 15.64
CA GLU A 44 19.30 15.43 16.32
C GLU A 44 19.40 16.94 16.51
N ARG A 45 20.58 17.42 16.94
CA ARG A 45 20.87 18.86 17.05
C ARG A 45 20.77 19.56 15.70
N MET A 46 21.24 18.92 14.63
CA MET A 46 21.14 19.47 13.27
C MET A 46 19.68 19.61 12.83
N GLU A 47 18.86 18.56 12.96
CA GLU A 47 17.45 18.61 12.58
C GLU A 47 16.64 19.57 13.47
N PHE A 48 16.93 19.61 14.77
CA PHE A 48 16.35 20.60 15.68
C PHE A 48 16.67 22.03 15.24
N ASN A 49 17.93 22.31 14.87
CA ASN A 49 18.32 23.63 14.38
C ASN A 49 17.63 24.00 13.07
N LYS A 50 17.47 23.06 12.14
CA LYS A 50 16.68 23.27 10.92
C LYS A 50 15.22 23.58 11.24
N ALA A 51 14.62 22.86 12.19
CA ALA A 51 13.26 23.10 12.65
C ALA A 51 13.11 24.50 13.28
N VAL A 52 14.05 24.90 14.13
CA VAL A 52 14.11 26.26 14.70
C VAL A 52 14.17 27.34 13.62
N LEU A 53 15.06 27.18 12.63
CA LEU A 53 15.16 28.13 11.51
C LEU A 53 13.85 28.19 10.71
N ALA A 54 13.20 27.05 10.49
CA ALA A 54 11.92 27.00 9.80
C ALA A 54 10.81 27.73 10.59
N VAL A 55 10.73 27.53 11.90
CA VAL A 55 9.72 28.19 12.74
C VAL A 55 10.00 29.69 12.88
N LYS A 56 11.27 30.11 12.96
CA LYS A 56 11.65 31.53 12.97
C LYS A 56 11.19 32.30 11.72
N ARG A 57 11.00 31.63 10.58
CA ARG A 57 10.47 32.26 9.35
C ARG A 57 8.98 32.55 9.44
N ILE A 58 8.23 31.85 10.28
CA ILE A 58 6.77 31.92 10.37
C ILE A 58 6.27 32.53 11.69
N SER A 59 7.09 32.50 12.75
CA SER A 59 6.72 32.98 14.07
C SER A 59 7.93 33.58 14.80
N LYS A 60 7.69 34.63 15.59
CA LYS A 60 8.70 35.28 16.43
C LYS A 60 8.59 34.80 17.87
N PHE A 61 9.73 34.64 18.51
CA PHE A 61 9.81 34.31 19.93
C PHE A 61 9.72 35.60 20.77
N GLU A 62 8.51 35.97 21.18
CA GLU A 62 8.21 37.20 21.93
C GLU A 62 7.48 36.87 23.25
N PRO A 63 7.66 37.66 24.33
CA PRO A 63 6.91 37.51 25.57
C PRO A 63 5.40 37.57 25.28
N GLY A 64 4.67 36.47 25.54
CA GLY A 64 3.24 36.32 25.19
C GLY A 64 2.95 35.42 23.98
N LYS A 65 3.93 35.15 23.11
CA LYS A 65 3.83 34.16 22.00
C LYS A 65 4.83 33.02 22.08
N ARG A 66 5.55 32.89 23.22
CA ARG A 66 6.57 31.86 23.45
C ARG A 66 5.97 30.46 23.33
N ASP A 67 4.82 30.20 23.96
CA ASP A 67 4.15 28.90 23.88
C ASP A 67 3.76 28.53 22.45
N CYS A 68 3.19 29.46 21.68
CA CYS A 68 2.84 29.22 20.29
C CYS A 68 4.07 28.91 19.42
N PHE A 69 5.18 29.61 19.66
CA PHE A 69 6.45 29.36 18.96
C PHE A 69 6.99 27.97 19.28
N ILE A 70 7.05 27.60 20.57
CA ILE A 70 7.57 26.31 21.01
C ILE A 70 6.64 25.17 20.58
N PHE A 71 5.32 25.36 20.62
CA PHE A 71 4.35 24.40 20.09
C PHE A 71 4.55 24.15 18.59
N ALA A 72 4.73 25.21 17.80
CA ALA A 72 5.02 25.08 16.37
C ALA A 72 6.36 24.37 16.11
N LEU A 73 7.36 24.60 16.97
CA LEU A 73 8.65 23.89 16.95
C LEU A 73 8.47 22.40 17.27
N GLY A 74 7.73 22.06 18.32
CA GLY A 74 7.39 20.69 18.68
C GLY A 74 6.76 19.92 17.52
N ASN A 75 5.76 20.51 16.86
CA ASN A 75 5.13 19.90 15.67
C ASN A 75 6.12 19.65 14.54
N LYS A 76 7.09 20.56 14.31
CA LYS A 76 8.11 20.34 13.27
C LYS A 76 9.12 19.28 13.67
N CYS A 77 9.54 19.24 14.93
CA CYS A 77 10.43 18.19 15.42
C CYS A 77 9.77 16.80 15.37
N TYR A 78 8.48 16.69 15.70
CA TYR A 78 7.71 15.45 15.57
C TYR A 78 7.72 14.94 14.12
N THR A 79 7.46 15.81 13.14
CA THR A 79 7.53 15.43 11.71
C THR A 79 8.92 15.03 11.23
N LYS A 80 9.97 15.35 11.98
CA LYS A 80 11.36 14.94 11.72
C LYS A 80 11.74 13.66 12.44
N GLY A 81 10.84 13.08 13.24
CA GLY A 81 11.08 11.85 14.00
C GLY A 81 12.07 12.04 15.15
N LEU A 82 12.15 13.25 15.71
CA LEU A 82 12.95 13.49 16.91
C LEU A 82 12.18 13.00 18.14
N GLU A 83 12.90 12.48 19.12
CA GLU A 83 12.32 12.04 20.38
C GLU A 83 11.87 13.24 21.23
N GLU A 84 10.73 13.10 21.90
CA GLU A 84 10.13 14.18 22.71
C GLU A 84 11.11 14.69 23.78
N GLU A 85 11.73 13.78 24.53
CA GLU A 85 12.67 14.11 25.61
C GLU A 85 13.90 14.89 25.10
N VAL A 86 14.42 14.52 23.93
CA VAL A 86 15.54 15.20 23.28
C VAL A 86 15.12 16.63 22.88
N VAL A 87 13.92 16.79 22.33
CA VAL A 87 13.41 18.10 21.88
C VAL A 87 13.08 18.99 23.07
N MET A 88 12.49 18.47 24.14
CA MET A 88 12.23 19.21 25.37
C MET A 88 13.54 19.76 25.96
N ARG A 89 14.58 18.94 26.01
CA ARG A 89 15.91 19.34 26.50
C ARG A 89 16.54 20.42 25.62
N LEU A 90 16.60 20.20 24.30
CA LEU A 90 17.17 21.17 23.36
C LEU A 90 16.38 22.48 23.31
N ALA A 91 15.05 22.43 23.45
CA ALA A 91 14.21 23.61 23.53
C ALA A 91 14.42 24.36 24.85
N GLN A 92 14.53 23.65 25.98
CA GLN A 92 14.83 24.26 27.27
C GLN A 92 16.24 24.88 27.29
N GLU A 93 17.25 24.23 26.70
CA GLU A 93 18.61 24.77 26.57
C GLU A 93 18.64 26.06 25.74
N LYS A 94 17.89 26.12 24.64
CA LYS A 94 17.93 27.26 23.70
C LYS A 94 16.97 28.40 24.02
N PHE A 95 15.83 28.11 24.60
CA PHE A 95 14.72 29.06 24.77
C PHE A 95 14.18 29.12 26.21
N GLY A 96 14.61 28.19 27.07
CA GLY A 96 14.23 28.17 28.47
C GLY A 96 14.85 29.31 29.26
N SER A 97 14.14 29.74 30.29
CA SER A 97 14.62 30.70 31.30
C SER A 97 13.96 30.38 32.63
N GLU A 98 14.40 30.98 33.74
CA GLU A 98 13.74 30.79 35.05
C GLU A 98 12.24 31.14 35.03
N GLU A 99 11.84 32.03 34.11
CA GLU A 99 10.45 32.48 33.90
C GLU A 99 9.67 31.66 32.85
N PHE A 100 10.34 30.78 32.09
CA PHE A 100 9.73 30.09 30.95
C PHE A 100 10.19 28.64 30.81
N ASN A 101 9.23 27.73 30.90
CA ASN A 101 9.44 26.30 30.72
C ASN A 101 8.95 25.84 29.33
N ALA A 102 9.89 25.47 28.46
CA ALA A 102 9.60 25.01 27.10
C ALA A 102 9.09 23.56 27.06
N ALA A 103 9.18 22.80 28.16
CA ALA A 103 8.74 21.42 28.25
C ALA A 103 7.25 21.24 27.96
N ALA A 104 6.39 22.01 28.63
CA ALA A 104 4.94 21.82 28.55
C ALA A 104 4.37 22.11 27.14
N PRO A 105 4.78 23.18 26.42
CA PRO A 105 4.32 23.38 25.05
C PRO A 105 4.83 22.32 24.05
N ILE A 106 6.02 21.75 24.25
CA ILE A 106 6.53 20.63 23.42
C ILE A 106 5.71 19.36 23.68
N HIS A 107 5.46 19.01 24.94
CA HIS A 107 4.65 17.85 25.29
C HIS A 107 3.24 17.93 24.68
N ASN A 108 2.60 19.10 24.80
CA ASN A 108 1.31 19.34 24.18
C ASN A 108 1.37 19.17 22.65
N ALA A 109 2.43 19.68 22.00
CA ALA A 109 2.60 19.51 20.56
C ALA A 109 2.64 18.02 20.18
N TYR A 110 3.45 17.21 20.88
CA TYR A 110 3.60 15.78 20.61
C TYR A 110 2.29 15.01 20.80
N ILE A 111 1.55 15.25 21.91
CA ILE A 111 0.24 14.62 22.14
C ILE A 111 -0.75 14.96 21.03
N TYR A 112 -0.87 16.24 20.66
CA TYR A 112 -1.84 16.65 19.65
C TYR A 112 -1.45 16.13 18.26
N THR A 113 -0.16 16.14 17.91
CA THR A 113 0.28 15.59 16.62
C THR A 113 0.06 14.09 16.55
N ASP A 114 0.37 13.36 17.62
CA ASP A 114 0.21 11.91 17.66
C ASP A 114 -1.26 11.50 17.52
N ARG A 115 -2.15 12.19 18.23
CA ARG A 115 -3.59 12.00 18.09
C ARG A 115 -4.09 12.33 16.68
N THR A 116 -3.51 13.33 16.02
CA THR A 116 -3.88 13.68 14.64
C THR A 116 -3.35 12.68 13.63
N THR A 117 -2.15 12.12 13.83
CA THR A 117 -1.60 11.06 12.98
C THR A 117 -2.38 9.77 13.16
N GLU A 118 -2.69 9.37 14.39
CA GLU A 118 -3.57 8.22 14.66
C GLU A 118 -4.96 8.41 14.03
N ALA A 119 -5.57 9.58 14.18
CA ALA A 119 -6.88 9.86 13.57
C ALA A 119 -6.82 9.82 12.03
N ASN A 120 -5.70 10.23 11.42
CA ASN A 120 -5.51 10.12 9.98
C ASN A 120 -5.26 8.68 9.54
N MET A 121 -4.48 7.90 10.29
CA MET A 121 -4.27 6.47 10.05
C MET A 121 -5.59 5.71 10.12
N ARG A 122 -6.42 5.95 11.14
CA ARG A 122 -7.77 5.35 11.24
C ARG A 122 -8.65 5.71 10.05
N LYS A 123 -8.61 6.97 9.59
CA LYS A 123 -9.33 7.40 8.37
C LYS A 123 -8.79 6.76 7.08
N GLU A 124 -7.52 6.38 7.04
CA GLU A 124 -6.92 5.68 5.91
C GLU A 124 -7.23 4.18 5.95
N GLU A 125 -7.21 3.57 7.13
CA GLU A 125 -7.62 2.18 7.37
C GLU A 125 -9.13 1.96 7.13
N GLU A 126 -9.97 2.94 7.47
CA GLU A 126 -11.41 2.92 7.20
C GLU A 126 -11.75 3.12 5.72
N LYS A 127 -10.82 3.62 4.88
CA LYS A 127 -11.06 3.64 3.43
C LYS A 127 -11.03 2.19 2.96
N PRO A 128 -12.15 1.66 2.43
CA PRO A 128 -12.14 0.31 1.91
C PRO A 128 -11.06 0.23 0.82
N ASP A 129 -10.31 -0.87 0.80
CA ASP A 129 -9.21 -1.03 -0.13
C ASP A 129 -9.77 -0.88 -1.55
N THR A 130 -9.31 0.16 -2.23
CA THR A 130 -9.80 0.55 -3.56
C THR A 130 -9.56 -0.57 -4.56
N ILE A 131 -8.49 -1.35 -4.37
CA ILE A 131 -8.14 -2.48 -5.22
C ILE A 131 -9.20 -3.58 -5.11
N HIS A 132 -9.56 -3.96 -3.88
CA HIS A 132 -10.52 -5.02 -3.64
C HIS A 132 -11.91 -4.66 -4.15
N GLN A 133 -12.39 -3.44 -3.88
CA GLN A 133 -13.67 -2.96 -4.43
C GLN A 133 -13.70 -2.98 -5.96
N LEU A 134 -12.61 -2.53 -6.59
CA LEU A 134 -12.50 -2.56 -8.04
C LEU A 134 -12.51 -3.98 -8.58
N LEU A 135 -11.76 -4.90 -7.98
CA LEU A 135 -11.73 -6.30 -8.41
C LEU A 135 -13.09 -6.98 -8.24
N ASP A 136 -13.77 -6.76 -7.11
CA ASP A 136 -15.08 -7.35 -6.85
C ASP A 136 -16.15 -6.80 -7.80
N PHE A 137 -16.10 -5.50 -8.10
CA PHE A 137 -16.93 -4.90 -9.14
C PHE A 137 -16.66 -5.55 -10.50
N LEU A 138 -15.40 -5.61 -10.93
CA LEU A 138 -15.05 -6.16 -12.23
C LEU A 138 -15.48 -7.63 -12.37
N LYS A 139 -15.33 -8.46 -11.33
CA LYS A 139 -15.78 -9.87 -11.33
C LYS A 139 -17.30 -10.01 -11.40
N THR A 140 -18.03 -9.10 -10.77
CA THR A 140 -19.49 -9.15 -10.69
C THR A 140 -20.14 -8.72 -12.01
N HIS A 141 -19.56 -7.72 -12.67
CA HIS A 141 -20.16 -7.10 -13.86
C HIS A 141 -19.57 -7.59 -15.18
N TYR A 142 -18.37 -8.17 -15.19
CA TYR A 142 -17.65 -8.48 -16.42
C TYR A 142 -16.93 -9.83 -16.39
N ASP A 143 -16.99 -10.56 -17.50
CA ASP A 143 -16.20 -11.77 -17.73
C ASP A 143 -15.04 -11.45 -18.68
N PHE A 144 -13.85 -11.21 -18.13
CA PHE A 144 -12.65 -10.95 -18.94
C PHE A 144 -11.88 -12.23 -19.26
N ARG A 145 -11.40 -12.34 -20.50
CA ARG A 145 -10.49 -13.41 -20.94
C ARG A 145 -9.48 -12.91 -21.96
N ARG A 146 -8.27 -13.47 -21.94
CA ARG A 146 -7.20 -13.21 -22.90
C ARG A 146 -7.11 -14.36 -23.89
N ASN A 147 -7.53 -14.12 -25.14
CA ASN A 147 -7.37 -15.08 -26.21
C ASN A 147 -5.88 -15.17 -26.58
N ILE A 148 -5.25 -16.31 -26.26
CA ILE A 148 -3.80 -16.48 -26.45
C ILE A 148 -3.40 -16.73 -27.91
N ILE A 149 -4.33 -17.20 -28.74
CA ILE A 149 -4.09 -17.46 -30.17
C ILE A 149 -4.13 -16.14 -30.96
N MET A 150 -5.06 -15.25 -30.61
CA MET A 150 -5.22 -13.94 -31.23
C MET A 150 -4.45 -12.83 -30.50
N ASP A 151 -3.77 -13.16 -29.40
CA ASP A 151 -3.18 -12.24 -28.43
C ASP A 151 -4.07 -11.02 -28.09
N ARG A 152 -5.33 -11.29 -27.76
CA ARG A 152 -6.36 -10.25 -27.63
C ARG A 152 -7.18 -10.39 -26.38
N LEU A 153 -7.37 -9.28 -25.69
CA LEU A 153 -8.26 -9.20 -24.54
C LEU A 153 -9.72 -9.05 -24.99
N GLU A 154 -10.58 -9.90 -24.45
CA GLU A 154 -12.01 -9.95 -24.74
C GLU A 154 -12.81 -9.91 -23.44
N TYR A 155 -14.03 -9.41 -23.51
CA TYR A 155 -14.92 -9.36 -22.35
C TYR A 155 -16.39 -9.55 -22.73
N LEU A 156 -17.19 -9.85 -21.71
CA LEU A 156 -18.64 -10.03 -21.77
C LEU A 156 -19.28 -9.29 -20.59
N ASP A 157 -20.44 -8.69 -20.79
CA ASP A 157 -21.15 -8.00 -19.71
C ASP A 157 -22.10 -8.97 -19.00
N PHE A 158 -22.24 -8.81 -17.68
CA PHE A 158 -23.26 -9.47 -16.89
C PHE A 158 -24.55 -8.66 -16.88
N ASN A 159 -25.68 -9.30 -17.16
CA ASN A 159 -26.99 -8.70 -16.94
C ASN A 159 -27.46 -8.99 -15.52
N GLU A 160 -27.53 -7.97 -14.69
CA GLU A 160 -28.10 -8.13 -13.34
C GLU A 160 -29.60 -8.46 -13.39
N LYS A 161 -30.35 -7.94 -14.37
CA LYS A 161 -31.81 -8.15 -14.44
C LYS A 161 -32.20 -9.56 -14.85
N THR A 162 -31.37 -10.20 -15.67
CA THR A 162 -31.64 -11.55 -16.18
C THR A 162 -30.70 -12.59 -15.61
N GLU A 163 -29.79 -12.20 -14.72
CA GLU A 163 -28.72 -13.03 -14.13
C GLU A 163 -27.95 -13.86 -15.16
N LYS A 164 -27.70 -13.27 -16.34
CA LYS A 164 -27.09 -13.97 -17.47
C LYS A 164 -26.06 -13.09 -18.15
N TRP A 165 -25.01 -13.73 -18.65
CA TRP A 165 -24.05 -13.09 -19.53
C TRP A 165 -24.69 -12.67 -20.85
N ILE A 166 -24.47 -11.42 -21.27
CA ILE A 166 -25.13 -10.83 -22.45
C ILE A 166 -24.22 -10.88 -23.66
N GLY A 167 -24.75 -11.42 -24.75
CA GLY A 167 -24.19 -11.21 -26.08
C GLY A 167 -22.99 -12.11 -26.37
N LYS A 168 -22.03 -11.58 -27.12
CA LYS A 168 -20.82 -12.29 -27.56
C LYS A 168 -19.58 -11.63 -26.99
N LEU A 169 -18.55 -12.45 -26.76
CA LEU A 169 -17.24 -11.97 -26.32
C LEU A 169 -16.68 -10.99 -27.34
N ARG A 170 -16.39 -9.78 -26.86
CA ARG A 170 -15.99 -8.64 -27.70
C ARG A 170 -14.63 -8.12 -27.28
N PRO A 171 -13.82 -7.61 -28.21
CA PRO A 171 -12.49 -7.10 -27.88
C PRO A 171 -12.58 -5.86 -26.99
N VAL A 172 -11.69 -5.77 -26.00
CA VAL A 172 -11.55 -4.57 -25.18
C VAL A 172 -10.92 -3.45 -26.01
N ARG A 173 -11.60 -2.31 -26.10
CA ARG A 173 -11.15 -1.10 -26.81
C ARG A 173 -11.01 0.08 -25.85
N ALA A 174 -10.44 1.19 -26.33
CA ALA A 174 -10.40 2.44 -25.58
C ALA A 174 -11.80 2.87 -25.07
N THR A 175 -12.82 2.70 -25.91
CA THR A 175 -14.22 2.97 -25.54
C THR A 175 -14.74 2.03 -24.44
N SER A 176 -14.29 0.77 -24.43
CA SER A 176 -14.62 -0.20 -23.38
C SER A 176 -14.08 0.24 -22.02
N TYR A 177 -12.82 0.67 -21.96
CA TYR A 177 -12.23 1.18 -20.71
C TYR A 177 -12.98 2.39 -20.17
N ASN A 178 -13.35 3.33 -21.04
CA ASN A 178 -14.09 4.51 -20.65
C ASN A 178 -15.50 4.17 -20.14
N ALA A 179 -16.17 3.18 -20.73
CA ALA A 179 -17.47 2.71 -20.27
C ALA A 179 -17.37 2.06 -18.88
N ILE A 180 -16.43 1.12 -18.69
CA ILE A 180 -16.18 0.47 -17.40
C ILE A 180 -15.84 1.52 -16.33
N PHE A 181 -15.00 2.49 -16.67
CA PHE A 181 -14.65 3.58 -15.78
C PHE A 181 -15.85 4.42 -15.36
N LEU A 182 -16.75 4.75 -16.30
CA LEU A 182 -17.97 5.48 -15.98
C LEU A 182 -18.85 4.69 -15.00
N GLU A 183 -19.03 3.38 -15.23
CA GLU A 183 -19.83 2.54 -14.32
C GLU A 183 -19.21 2.43 -12.92
N LEU A 184 -17.88 2.33 -12.82
CA LEU A 184 -17.18 2.37 -11.54
C LEU A 184 -17.41 3.69 -10.78
N GLN A 185 -17.37 4.82 -11.48
CA GLN A 185 -17.66 6.13 -10.86
C GLN A 185 -19.12 6.22 -10.40
N LEU A 186 -20.06 5.69 -11.18
CA LEU A 186 -21.48 5.63 -10.79
C LEU A 186 -21.71 4.71 -9.58
N ALA A 187 -20.92 3.65 -9.44
CA ALA A 187 -20.90 2.79 -8.26
C ALA A 187 -20.17 3.40 -7.05
N GLY A 188 -19.60 4.60 -7.19
CA GLY A 188 -18.88 5.30 -6.12
C GLY A 188 -17.45 4.80 -5.87
N ILE A 189 -16.90 3.95 -6.74
CA ILE A 189 -15.56 3.38 -6.61
C ILE A 189 -14.53 4.36 -7.16
N LYS A 190 -13.77 4.98 -6.25
CA LYS A 190 -12.76 5.99 -6.57
C LYS A 190 -11.50 5.37 -7.17
N CYS A 191 -11.45 5.22 -8.48
CA CYS A 191 -10.24 4.78 -9.19
C CYS A 191 -9.92 5.74 -10.35
N SER A 192 -8.70 5.65 -10.91
CA SER A 192 -8.34 6.36 -12.15
C SER A 192 -8.49 5.44 -13.37
N LEU A 193 -8.69 6.01 -14.55
CA LEU A 193 -8.81 5.24 -15.79
C LEU A 193 -7.56 4.39 -16.06
N ASP A 194 -6.36 4.93 -15.82
CA ASP A 194 -5.13 4.18 -16.03
C ASP A 194 -4.97 3.03 -15.03
N TYR A 195 -5.55 3.17 -13.84
CA TYR A 195 -5.60 2.09 -12.87
C TYR A 195 -6.48 0.93 -13.34
N VAL A 196 -7.66 1.23 -13.90
CA VAL A 196 -8.54 0.22 -14.54
C VAL A 196 -7.81 -0.48 -15.69
N LYS A 197 -7.15 0.29 -16.57
CA LYS A 197 -6.35 -0.28 -17.68
C LYS A 197 -5.24 -1.19 -17.17
N ALA A 198 -4.51 -0.79 -16.13
CA ALA A 198 -3.43 -1.59 -15.58
C ALA A 198 -3.93 -2.94 -15.09
N ILE A 199 -5.03 -2.97 -14.34
CA ILE A 199 -5.63 -4.21 -13.83
C ILE A 199 -6.17 -5.07 -14.97
N VAL A 200 -6.98 -4.51 -15.85
CA VAL A 200 -7.62 -5.26 -16.94
C VAL A 200 -6.60 -5.79 -17.95
N ASN A 201 -5.45 -5.14 -18.14
CA ASN A 201 -4.36 -5.65 -18.98
C ASN A 201 -3.34 -6.55 -18.25
N SER A 202 -3.44 -6.70 -16.94
CA SER A 202 -2.52 -7.54 -16.14
C SER A 202 -2.80 -9.04 -16.31
N SER A 203 -2.31 -9.85 -15.37
CA SER A 203 -2.64 -11.27 -15.22
C SER A 203 -4.03 -11.53 -14.64
N TYR A 204 -4.85 -10.49 -14.41
CA TYR A 204 -6.21 -10.63 -13.89
C TYR A 204 -7.14 -11.44 -14.81
N PRO A 205 -7.23 -11.17 -16.12
CA PRO A 205 -8.04 -11.98 -17.04
C PRO A 205 -7.44 -13.38 -17.22
N ARG A 206 -8.28 -14.41 -17.20
CA ARG A 206 -7.84 -15.78 -17.50
C ARG A 206 -7.39 -15.92 -18.95
N GLU A 207 -6.40 -16.76 -19.19
CA GLU A 207 -6.03 -17.16 -20.54
C GLU A 207 -7.12 -18.05 -21.15
N PHE A 208 -7.33 -17.90 -22.46
CA PHE A 208 -8.33 -18.62 -23.23
C PHE A 208 -7.71 -19.11 -24.54
N ASN A 209 -7.73 -20.43 -24.75
CA ASN A 209 -7.34 -21.05 -26.01
C ASN A 209 -8.59 -21.52 -26.77
N PRO A 210 -8.96 -20.87 -27.90
CA PRO A 210 -10.14 -21.27 -28.67
C PRO A 210 -10.06 -22.68 -29.26
N PHE A 211 -8.87 -23.21 -29.56
CA PHE A 211 -8.74 -24.56 -30.11
C PHE A 211 -8.96 -25.63 -29.05
N THR A 212 -8.34 -25.44 -27.88
CA THR A 212 -8.54 -26.33 -26.74
C THR A 212 -10.01 -26.34 -26.31
N ASP A 213 -10.61 -25.16 -26.16
CA ASP A 213 -12.03 -25.02 -25.81
C ASP A 213 -12.97 -25.65 -26.84
N TYR A 214 -12.63 -25.58 -28.14
CA TYR A 214 -13.39 -26.24 -29.19
C TYR A 214 -13.30 -27.77 -29.06
N ILE A 215 -12.08 -28.32 -29.03
CA ILE A 215 -11.83 -29.77 -28.98
C ILE A 215 -12.45 -30.39 -27.73
N GLU A 216 -12.34 -29.73 -26.57
CA GLU A 216 -12.90 -30.19 -25.30
C GLU A 216 -14.44 -30.20 -25.28
N LYS A 217 -15.08 -29.36 -26.10
CA LYS A 217 -16.55 -29.29 -26.22
C LYS A 217 -17.12 -30.23 -27.27
N LEU A 218 -16.27 -30.87 -28.09
CA LEU A 218 -16.74 -31.85 -29.06
C LEU A 218 -17.34 -33.07 -28.34
N LYS A 219 -18.38 -33.63 -28.96
CA LYS A 219 -18.91 -34.91 -28.51
C LYS A 219 -17.88 -36.01 -28.80
N PRO A 220 -17.82 -37.06 -27.98
CA PRO A 220 -17.03 -38.24 -28.31
C PRO A 220 -17.41 -38.77 -29.71
N TRP A 221 -16.41 -39.25 -30.45
CA TRP A 221 -16.61 -39.78 -31.79
C TRP A 221 -17.62 -40.94 -31.77
N ASP A 222 -18.64 -40.83 -32.62
CA ASP A 222 -19.75 -41.78 -32.72
C ASP A 222 -19.52 -42.87 -33.79
N GLY A 223 -18.33 -42.90 -34.40
CA GLY A 223 -17.99 -43.83 -35.47
C GLY A 223 -18.45 -43.40 -36.87
N VAL A 224 -19.18 -42.29 -37.00
CA VAL A 224 -19.81 -41.86 -38.26
C VAL A 224 -19.45 -40.43 -38.63
N THR A 225 -19.57 -39.48 -37.70
CA THR A 225 -19.28 -38.06 -37.94
C THR A 225 -17.97 -37.69 -37.28
N ASP A 226 -16.97 -37.37 -38.08
CA ASP A 226 -15.76 -36.71 -37.59
C ASP A 226 -16.00 -35.19 -37.52
N TYR A 227 -15.72 -34.60 -36.35
CA TYR A 227 -15.89 -33.18 -36.09
C TYR A 227 -14.55 -32.42 -36.15
N ILE A 228 -13.47 -33.09 -36.59
CA ILE A 228 -12.11 -32.55 -36.71
C ILE A 228 -11.72 -32.39 -38.19
#